data_AF-A0A9E1ZSV7-F1
#
_entry.id   AF-A0A9E1ZSV7-F1
#
_cell.length_a   1.000
_cell.length_b   1.000
_cell.length_c   1.000
_cell.angle_alpha   90.00
_cell.angle_beta   90.00
_cell.angle_gamma   90.00
#
_symmetry.space_group_name_H-M   'P 1'
#
loop_
_entity.id
_entity.type
_entity.pdbx_description
1 polymer ?
#
loop_
_entity_poly.entity_id
_entity_poly.type
_entity_poly.pdbx_seq_one_letter_code
_entity_poly.pdbx_strand_id
1 'polypeptide(L)'
;MIVVPLPGTDPEPSVAMTVNAALFETGRLVLLAPAKAPQDFGEKAAIAWNGSVQSARALTAAMPLIESAKSTVIMTAASHRTEAEGASQLAESLEWRGLAVETQVLEEGAGPVGSELLKACQENGTDFIVMGAYTRSRLRQWILGGVTSYVLENAELPVLMAR
;
A
#
# COMPACT_ATOMS: atom_id res chain seq x y z
N MET A 1 1.08 -2.80 -15.60
CA MET A 1 0.61 -3.29 -14.30
C MET A 1 0.36 -4.79 -14.42
N ILE A 2 0.67 -5.57 -13.38
CA ILE A 2 0.34 -7.00 -13.27
C ILE A 2 -0.81 -7.12 -12.27
N VAL A 3 -1.79 -7.96 -12.55
CA VAL A 3 -2.92 -8.22 -11.63
C VAL A 3 -2.85 -9.66 -11.16
N VAL A 4 -2.89 -9.87 -9.86
CA VAL A 4 -2.85 -11.18 -9.19
C VAL A 4 -3.86 -11.19 -8.04
N PRO A 5 -4.41 -12.35 -7.65
CA PRO A 5 -5.27 -12.41 -6.46
C PRO A 5 -4.48 -12.07 -5.19
N LEU A 6 -5.14 -11.43 -4.23
CA LEU A 6 -4.65 -11.35 -2.86
C LEU A 6 -4.47 -12.77 -2.32
N PRO A 7 -3.31 -13.11 -1.71
CA PRO A 7 -3.05 -14.45 -1.24
C PRO A 7 -3.97 -14.86 -0.08
N GLY A 8 -4.32 -13.92 0.82
CA GLY A 8 -5.08 -14.23 2.02
C GLY A 8 -4.30 -15.09 3.01
N THR A 9 -5.02 -15.66 3.99
CA THR A 9 -4.44 -16.56 5.00
C THR A 9 -4.22 -17.96 4.43
N ASP A 10 -3.00 -18.49 4.57
CA ASP A 10 -2.58 -19.81 4.08
C ASP A 10 -2.82 -20.04 2.57
N PRO A 11 -2.17 -19.24 1.70
CA PRO A 11 -2.38 -19.30 0.26
C PRO A 11 -1.85 -20.60 -0.34
N GLU A 12 -2.51 -21.07 -1.42
CA GLU A 12 -1.94 -22.12 -2.25
C GLU A 12 -0.50 -21.73 -2.70
N PRO A 13 0.45 -22.68 -2.70
CA PRO A 13 1.85 -22.40 -3.07
C PRO A 13 2.00 -21.72 -4.44
N SER A 14 1.12 -22.03 -5.39
CA SER A 14 1.07 -21.42 -6.73
C SER A 14 0.78 -19.91 -6.68
N VAL A 15 -0.21 -19.49 -5.87
CA VAL A 15 -0.61 -18.08 -5.70
C VAL A 15 0.53 -17.30 -5.08
N ALA A 16 1.10 -17.85 -4.01
CA ALA A 16 2.25 -17.29 -3.33
C ALA A 16 3.45 -17.06 -4.24
N MET A 17 3.81 -18.08 -5.03
CA MET A 17 4.91 -17.99 -6.00
C MET A 17 4.62 -16.93 -7.07
N THR A 18 3.37 -16.83 -7.53
CA THR A 18 2.96 -15.84 -8.53
C THR A 18 3.08 -14.41 -8.00
N VAL A 19 2.59 -14.16 -6.77
CA VAL A 19 2.71 -12.85 -6.11
C VAL A 19 4.18 -12.48 -5.91
N ASN A 20 5.00 -13.44 -5.46
CA ASN A 20 6.44 -13.23 -5.28
C ASN A 20 7.14 -12.91 -6.61
N ALA A 21 6.92 -13.70 -7.66
CA ALA A 21 7.50 -13.43 -8.97
C ALA A 21 7.06 -12.05 -9.51
N ALA A 22 5.76 -11.72 -9.39
CA ALA A 22 5.24 -10.43 -9.81
C ALA A 22 5.93 -9.26 -9.11
N LEU A 23 6.09 -9.32 -7.78
CA LEU A 23 6.68 -8.23 -6.99
C LEU A 23 8.20 -8.10 -7.15
N PHE A 24 8.92 -9.21 -7.34
CA PHE A 24 10.38 -9.23 -7.24
C PHE A 24 11.10 -9.40 -8.58
N GLU A 25 10.45 -9.96 -9.61
CA GLU A 25 11.12 -10.31 -10.88
C GLU A 25 10.71 -9.42 -12.05
N THR A 26 9.65 -8.61 -11.92
CA THR A 26 9.08 -7.89 -13.08
C THR A 26 9.37 -6.39 -13.11
N GLY A 27 9.66 -5.77 -11.96
CA GLY A 27 9.81 -4.32 -11.83
C GLY A 27 8.56 -3.51 -12.21
N ARG A 28 7.38 -4.17 -12.31
CA ARG A 28 6.10 -3.55 -12.64
C ARG A 28 5.29 -3.29 -11.37
N LEU A 29 4.37 -2.33 -11.44
CA LEU A 29 3.30 -2.19 -10.44
C LEU A 29 2.43 -3.46 -10.45
N VAL A 30 2.23 -4.04 -9.27
CA VAL A 30 1.40 -5.21 -9.03
C VAL A 30 0.15 -4.79 -8.30
N LEU A 31 -1.02 -5.09 -8.84
CA LEU A 31 -2.30 -4.96 -8.17
C LEU A 31 -2.71 -6.33 -7.64
N LEU A 32 -2.89 -6.40 -6.33
CA LEU A 32 -3.42 -7.56 -5.62
C LEU A 32 -4.92 -7.35 -5.47
N ALA A 33 -5.70 -8.18 -6.14
CA ALA A 33 -7.15 -8.08 -6.20
C ALA A 33 -7.81 -8.81 -5.01
N PRO A 34 -8.72 -8.17 -4.26
CA PRO A 34 -9.45 -8.82 -3.17
C PRO A 34 -10.36 -9.92 -3.68
N ALA A 35 -10.71 -10.87 -2.81
CA ALA A 35 -11.57 -12.01 -3.15
C ALA A 35 -12.96 -11.56 -3.63
N LYS A 36 -13.46 -10.44 -3.11
CA LYS A 36 -14.69 -9.79 -3.54
C LYS A 36 -14.34 -8.53 -4.33
N ALA A 37 -14.88 -8.40 -5.53
CA ALA A 37 -14.71 -7.20 -6.33
C ALA A 37 -15.28 -5.97 -5.57
N PRO A 38 -14.53 -4.85 -5.51
CA PRO A 38 -15.05 -3.63 -4.89
C PRO A 38 -16.16 -3.04 -5.76
N GLN A 39 -17.05 -2.25 -5.14
CA GLN A 39 -18.13 -1.57 -5.87
C GLN A 39 -17.59 -0.40 -6.71
N ASP A 40 -16.62 0.32 -6.14
CA ASP A 40 -15.92 1.44 -6.76
C ASP A 40 -14.40 1.14 -6.79
N PHE A 41 -13.69 1.71 -7.75
CA PHE A 41 -12.23 1.61 -7.81
C PHE A 41 -11.63 2.81 -8.53
N GLY A 42 -10.65 3.46 -7.90
CA GLY A 42 -9.94 4.60 -8.47
C GLY A 42 -10.45 5.96 -8.00
N GLU A 43 -11.37 6.00 -7.04
CA GLU A 43 -12.01 7.23 -6.57
C GLU A 43 -11.34 7.81 -5.32
N LYS A 44 -10.88 6.96 -4.40
CA LYS A 44 -10.34 7.39 -3.10
C LYS A 44 -9.08 6.58 -2.74
N ALA A 45 -7.93 7.20 -2.96
CA ALA A 45 -6.64 6.54 -2.77
C ALA A 45 -6.17 6.60 -1.30
N ALA A 46 -5.63 5.49 -0.80
CA ALA A 46 -4.72 5.48 0.34
C ALA A 46 -3.27 5.32 -0.12
N ILE A 47 -2.34 6.02 0.51
CA ILE A 47 -0.89 5.82 0.31
C ILE A 47 -0.27 5.43 1.65
N ALA A 48 0.21 4.19 1.79
CA ALA A 48 1.01 3.80 2.94
C ALA A 48 2.46 4.23 2.75
N TRP A 49 2.87 5.25 3.49
CA TRP A 49 4.16 5.90 3.37
C TRP A 49 5.07 5.59 4.55
N ASN A 50 6.33 5.27 4.24
CA ASN A 50 7.40 5.06 5.23
C ASN A 50 8.74 5.65 4.75
N GLY A 51 8.72 6.56 3.77
CA GLY A 51 9.92 7.18 3.21
C GLY A 51 10.84 6.26 2.41
N SER A 52 10.50 4.98 2.20
CA SER A 52 11.37 4.06 1.49
C SER A 52 11.38 4.24 -0.03
N VAL A 53 12.45 3.76 -0.69
CA VAL A 53 12.55 3.72 -2.15
C VAL A 53 11.41 2.90 -2.77
N GLN A 54 11.02 1.81 -2.12
CA GLN A 54 9.92 0.94 -2.56
C GLN A 54 8.60 1.71 -2.54
N SER A 55 8.30 2.47 -1.48
CA SER A 55 7.11 3.31 -1.40
C SER A 55 7.13 4.43 -2.46
N ALA A 56 8.29 5.07 -2.68
CA ALA A 56 8.44 6.07 -3.73
C ALA A 56 8.21 5.50 -5.14
N ARG A 57 8.68 4.28 -5.41
CA ARG A 57 8.46 3.57 -6.68
C ARG A 57 7.02 3.15 -6.87
N ALA A 58 6.37 2.64 -5.83
CA ALA A 58 4.95 2.29 -5.85
C ALA A 58 4.09 3.52 -6.15
N LEU A 59 4.34 4.62 -5.44
CA LEU A 59 3.72 5.92 -5.69
C LEU A 59 3.90 6.36 -7.14
N THR A 60 5.16 6.41 -7.62
CA THR A 60 5.48 6.86 -8.97
C THR A 60 4.75 6.04 -10.04
N ALA A 61 4.73 4.72 -9.87
CA ALA A 61 4.06 3.83 -10.83
C ALA A 61 2.53 3.89 -10.75
N ALA A 62 1.97 4.28 -9.59
CA ALA A 62 0.54 4.43 -9.37
C ALA A 62 0.01 5.85 -9.66
N MET A 63 0.87 6.83 -9.98
CA MET A 63 0.46 8.22 -10.23
C MET A 63 -0.72 8.37 -11.20
N PRO A 64 -0.83 7.64 -12.33
CA PRO A 64 -1.98 7.79 -13.22
C PRO A 64 -3.34 7.47 -12.54
N LEU A 65 -3.35 6.56 -11.56
CA LEU A 65 -4.55 6.25 -10.77
C LEU A 65 -4.80 7.33 -9.71
N ILE A 66 -3.73 7.78 -9.04
CA ILE A 66 -3.81 8.82 -8.01
C ILE A 66 -4.27 10.16 -8.61
N GLU A 67 -3.79 10.52 -9.80
CA GLU A 67 -4.20 11.74 -10.52
C GLU A 67 -5.66 11.69 -10.99
N SER A 68 -6.26 10.50 -11.10
CA SER A 68 -7.67 10.32 -11.44
C SER A 68 -8.58 10.24 -10.21
N ALA A 69 -8.00 10.08 -9.01
CA ALA A 69 -8.76 9.96 -7.77
C ALA A 69 -9.32 11.31 -7.31
N LYS A 70 -10.51 11.29 -6.70
CA LYS A 70 -11.16 12.48 -6.13
C LYS A 70 -10.47 12.96 -4.86
N SER A 71 -9.91 12.04 -4.07
CA SER A 71 -9.17 12.36 -2.85
C SER A 71 -8.11 11.31 -2.57
N THR A 72 -7.04 11.73 -1.90
CA THR A 72 -5.93 10.87 -1.49
C THR A 72 -5.61 11.10 -0.02
N VAL A 73 -5.43 10.03 0.74
CA VAL A 73 -4.95 10.10 2.12
C VAL A 73 -3.58 9.41 2.23
N ILE A 74 -2.59 10.13 2.75
CA ILE A 74 -1.25 9.60 3.03
C ILE A 74 -1.22 9.14 4.48
N MET A 75 -1.00 7.84 4.68
CA MET A 75 -0.93 7.21 5.99
C MET A 75 0.51 6.84 6.33
N THR A 76 0.99 7.24 7.50
CA THR A 76 2.35 6.94 7.99
C THR A 76 2.31 6.49 9.44
N ALA A 77 3.22 5.61 9.86
CA ALA A 77 3.33 5.22 11.27
C ALA A 77 3.97 6.34 12.11
N ALA A 78 3.56 6.46 13.38
CA ALA A 78 4.12 7.42 14.33
C ALA A 78 5.56 7.08 14.80
N SER A 79 6.04 5.87 14.53
CA SER A 79 7.26 5.29 15.11
C SER A 79 8.55 6.05 14.78
N HIS A 80 8.57 6.85 13.71
CA HIS A 80 9.75 7.61 13.30
C HIS A 80 9.40 9.05 12.86
N ARG A 81 9.91 10.06 13.58
CA ARG A 81 9.73 11.49 13.25
C ARG A 81 10.08 11.83 11.79
N THR A 82 11.09 11.18 11.23
CA THR A 82 11.52 11.34 9.84
C THR A 82 10.48 10.85 8.82
N GLU A 83 9.66 9.87 9.17
CA GLU A 83 8.60 9.35 8.28
C GLU A 83 7.41 10.31 8.24
N ALA A 84 7.04 10.91 9.38
CA ALA A 84 6.00 11.94 9.46
C ALA A 84 6.37 13.20 8.66
N GLU A 85 7.60 13.70 8.80
CA GLU A 85 8.11 14.82 7.98
C GLU A 85 8.10 14.47 6.49
N GLY A 86 8.48 13.23 6.14
CA GLY A 86 8.42 12.74 4.76
C GLY A 86 7.00 12.66 4.20
N ALA A 87 5.99 12.33 5.03
CA ALA A 87 4.59 12.30 4.62
C ALA A 87 4.06 13.72 4.33
N SER A 88 4.40 14.71 5.16
CA SER A 88 4.05 16.11 4.91
C SER A 88 4.68 16.65 3.63
N GLN A 89 5.96 16.35 3.39
CA GLN A 89 6.64 16.75 2.14
C GLN A 89 6.02 16.09 0.91
N LEU A 90 5.61 14.82 1.03
CA LEU A 90 4.88 14.15 -0.04
C LEU A 90 3.52 14.82 -0.30
N ALA A 91 2.78 15.17 0.75
CA ALA A 91 1.51 15.86 0.62
C ALA A 91 1.67 17.18 -0.16
N GLU A 92 2.62 18.02 0.26
CA GLU A 92 2.93 19.29 -0.43
C GLU A 92 3.28 19.05 -1.91
N SER A 93 4.10 18.04 -2.21
CA SER A 93 4.46 17.71 -3.60
C SER A 93 3.27 17.24 -4.45
N LEU A 94 2.27 16.59 -3.86
CA LEU A 94 1.07 16.13 -4.56
C LEU A 94 0.03 17.27 -4.69
N GLU A 95 -0.07 18.13 -3.68
CA GLU A 95 -0.89 19.35 -3.72
C GLU A 95 -0.39 20.31 -4.81
N TRP A 96 0.93 20.43 -5.03
CA TRP A 96 1.49 21.19 -6.16
C TRP A 96 1.07 20.65 -7.53
N ARG A 97 0.60 19.40 -7.62
CA ARG A 97 0.02 18.81 -8.83
C ARG A 97 -1.50 19.03 -8.93
N GLY A 98 -2.10 19.72 -7.96
CA GLY A 98 -3.54 19.99 -7.89
C GLY A 98 -4.36 18.84 -7.29
N LEU A 99 -3.73 17.90 -6.58
CA LEU A 99 -4.42 16.77 -5.97
C LEU A 99 -4.99 17.15 -4.60
N ALA A 100 -6.17 16.62 -4.26
CA ALA A 100 -6.75 16.74 -2.93
C ALA A 100 -6.12 15.70 -2.00
N VAL A 101 -5.27 16.16 -1.08
CA VAL A 101 -4.45 15.28 -0.24
C VAL A 101 -4.64 15.60 1.25
N GLU A 102 -4.79 14.57 2.05
CA GLU A 102 -4.75 14.64 3.51
C GLU A 102 -3.64 13.74 4.06
N THR A 103 -3.10 14.06 5.23
CA THR A 103 -2.13 13.21 5.94
C THR A 103 -2.72 12.68 7.23
N GLN A 104 -2.55 11.38 7.48
CA GLN A 104 -2.95 10.72 8.71
C GLN A 104 -1.76 9.99 9.32
N VAL A 105 -1.45 10.31 10.58
CA VAL A 105 -0.46 9.56 11.36
C VAL A 105 -1.19 8.43 12.09
N LEU A 106 -0.75 7.20 11.86
CA LEU A 106 -1.24 6.02 12.56
C LEU A 106 -0.50 5.91 13.89
N GLU A 107 -1.23 6.07 14.99
CA GLU A 107 -0.69 5.91 16.34
C GLU A 107 -0.27 4.45 16.61
N GLU A 108 0.71 4.26 17.50
CA GLU A 108 1.03 2.94 18.01
C GLU A 108 -0.12 2.43 18.88
N GLY A 109 -0.98 1.61 18.29
CA GLY A 109 -2.00 0.85 19.01
C GLY A 109 -1.44 -0.43 19.65
N ALA A 110 -2.30 -1.16 20.37
CA ALA A 110 -1.95 -2.47 20.93
C ALA A 110 -1.82 -3.57 19.85
N GLY A 111 -2.29 -3.31 18.62
CA GLY A 111 -2.31 -4.25 17.50
C GLY A 111 -1.19 -4.04 16.48
N PRO A 112 -1.07 -4.93 15.47
CA PRO A 112 -0.13 -4.76 14.38
C PRO A 112 -0.41 -3.45 13.60
N VAL A 113 0.64 -2.73 13.19
CA VAL A 113 0.50 -1.49 12.38
C VAL A 113 -0.32 -1.73 11.10
N GLY A 114 -0.24 -2.93 10.49
CA GLY A 114 -1.07 -3.29 9.35
C GLY A 114 -2.57 -3.31 9.64
N SER A 115 -2.96 -3.62 10.89
CA SER A 115 -4.36 -3.56 11.33
C SER A 115 -4.87 -2.13 11.38
N GLU A 116 -4.11 -1.23 11.99
CA GLU A 116 -4.48 0.20 12.05
C GLU A 116 -4.50 0.81 10.65
N LEU A 117 -3.59 0.40 9.75
CA LEU A 117 -3.58 0.83 8.36
C LEU A 117 -4.87 0.43 7.61
N LEU A 118 -5.28 -0.84 7.68
CA LEU A 118 -6.50 -1.31 7.02
C LEU A 118 -7.77 -0.69 7.63
N LYS A 119 -7.78 -0.52 8.96
CA LYS A 119 -8.85 0.17 9.67
C LYS A 119 -8.97 1.63 9.22
N ALA A 120 -7.84 2.35 9.12
CA ALA A 120 -7.82 3.72 8.62
C ALA A 120 -8.30 3.79 7.15
N CYS A 121 -7.95 2.82 6.31
CA CYS A 121 -8.49 2.73 4.94
C CYS A 121 -10.02 2.64 4.95
N GLN A 122 -10.58 1.80 5.82
CA GLN A 122 -12.02 1.66 5.99
C GLN A 122 -12.68 2.95 6.50
N GLU A 123 -12.10 3.60 7.50
CA GLU A 123 -12.61 4.84 8.10
C GLU A 123 -12.62 6.01 7.10
N ASN A 124 -11.59 6.11 6.24
CA ASN A 124 -11.53 7.11 5.17
C ASN A 124 -12.36 6.71 3.94
N GLY A 125 -12.88 5.47 3.90
CA GLY A 125 -13.61 4.93 2.76
C GLY A 125 -12.77 4.86 1.49
N THR A 126 -11.47 4.57 1.62
CA THR A 126 -10.56 4.43 0.48
C THR A 126 -10.84 3.13 -0.27
N ASP A 127 -10.82 3.19 -1.60
CA ASP A 127 -11.17 2.06 -2.47
C ASP A 127 -9.94 1.37 -3.08
N PHE A 128 -8.73 1.89 -2.86
CA PHE A 128 -7.48 1.19 -3.08
C PHE A 128 -6.35 1.76 -2.21
N ILE A 129 -5.32 0.94 -1.97
CA ILE A 129 -4.13 1.35 -1.23
C ILE A 129 -2.87 1.15 -2.08
N VAL A 130 -2.00 2.15 -2.10
CA VAL A 130 -0.67 2.10 -2.69
C VAL A 130 0.36 1.96 -1.58
N MET A 131 1.21 0.94 -1.64
CA MET A 131 2.28 0.75 -0.65
C MET A 131 3.56 0.21 -1.27
N GLY A 132 4.70 0.57 -0.70
CA GLY A 132 5.97 -0.06 -1.05
C GLY A 132 5.97 -1.55 -0.70
N ALA A 133 6.58 -2.35 -1.57
CA ALA A 133 6.97 -3.70 -1.22
C ALA A 133 8.19 -3.70 -0.27
N TYR A 134 8.72 -4.88 -0.01
CA TYR A 134 9.76 -5.16 0.98
C TYR A 134 11.04 -4.31 0.83
N THR A 135 11.40 -3.60 1.90
CA THR A 135 12.56 -2.70 1.99
C THR A 135 13.91 -3.40 2.19
N ARG A 136 13.91 -4.64 2.73
CA ARG A 136 15.13 -5.43 2.98
C ARG A 136 15.16 -6.68 2.12
N SER A 137 16.36 -7.09 1.70
CA SER A 137 16.67 -8.35 1.02
C SER A 137 16.38 -9.54 1.95
N ARG A 138 15.10 -9.86 2.14
CA ARG A 138 14.63 -11.13 2.71
C ARG A 138 13.94 -11.92 1.61
N LEU A 139 14.74 -12.35 0.65
CA LEU A 139 14.35 -13.31 -0.37
C LEU A 139 14.54 -14.71 0.23
N ARG A 140 13.44 -15.46 0.40
CA ARG A 140 13.32 -16.95 0.36
C ARG A 140 12.50 -17.62 1.47
N GLN A 141 12.20 -16.95 2.57
CA GLN A 141 11.21 -17.45 3.53
C GLN A 141 10.21 -16.33 3.77
N TRP A 142 8.94 -16.69 3.98
CA TRP A 142 7.79 -15.84 4.27
C TRP A 142 7.93 -14.99 5.54
N ILE A 143 9.08 -14.35 5.77
CA ILE A 143 9.24 -13.29 6.75
C ILE A 143 8.80 -12.01 6.06
N LEU A 144 7.52 -11.99 5.71
CA LEU A 144 6.82 -10.82 5.27
C LEU A 144 6.94 -9.78 6.41
N GLY A 145 7.30 -8.53 6.09
CA GLY A 145 7.38 -7.49 7.12
C GLY A 145 6.00 -7.31 7.77
N GLY A 146 5.92 -7.13 9.09
CA GLY A 146 4.65 -7.24 9.84
C GLY A 146 3.48 -6.43 9.30
N VAL A 147 3.72 -5.28 8.67
CA VAL A 147 2.68 -4.50 7.97
C VAL A 147 2.26 -5.18 6.67
N THR A 148 3.21 -5.46 5.78
CA THR A 148 2.93 -6.08 4.48
C THR A 148 2.27 -7.44 4.62
N SER A 149 2.71 -8.31 5.54
CA SER A 149 2.06 -9.62 5.77
C SER A 149 0.61 -9.43 6.15
N TYR A 150 0.37 -8.57 7.13
CA TYR A 150 -0.96 -8.33 7.64
C TYR A 150 -1.89 -7.81 6.52
N VAL A 151 -1.41 -6.88 5.70
CA VAL A 151 -2.18 -6.37 4.55
C VAL A 151 -2.46 -7.46 3.53
N LEU A 152 -1.47 -8.28 3.15
CA LEU A 152 -1.65 -9.36 2.17
C LEU A 152 -2.61 -10.46 2.65
N GLU A 153 -2.68 -10.68 3.97
CA GLU A 153 -3.56 -11.65 4.61
C GLU A 153 -5.00 -11.13 4.80
N ASN A 154 -5.17 -9.82 5.07
CA ASN A 154 -6.43 -9.28 5.61
C ASN A 154 -7.06 -8.15 4.77
N ALA A 155 -6.44 -7.69 3.68
CA ALA A 155 -7.01 -6.60 2.89
C ALA A 155 -8.31 -7.01 2.18
N GLU A 156 -9.34 -6.17 2.31
CA GLU A 156 -10.61 -6.30 1.58
C GLU A 156 -10.74 -5.30 0.41
N LEU A 157 -9.66 -4.56 0.13
CA LEU A 157 -9.56 -3.60 -0.98
C LEU A 157 -8.35 -3.94 -1.87
N PRO A 158 -8.34 -3.49 -3.14
CA PRO A 158 -7.16 -3.58 -4.01
C PRO A 158 -5.90 -2.98 -3.40
N VAL A 159 -4.80 -3.75 -3.43
CA VAL A 159 -3.49 -3.32 -2.94
C VAL A 159 -2.50 -3.21 -4.09
N LEU A 160 -2.01 -2.01 -4.35
CA LEU A 160 -0.99 -1.73 -5.36
C LEU A 160 0.40 -1.69 -4.72
N MET A 161 1.31 -2.49 -5.26
CA MET A 161 2.65 -2.65 -4.72
C MET A 161 3.73 -2.58 -5.80
N ALA A 162 4.87 -1.99 -5.47
CA ALA A 162 6.07 -2.04 -6.29
C ALA A 162 7.34 -2.12 -5.43
N ARG A 163 8.43 -2.59 -6.03
CA ARG A 163 9.76 -2.74 -5.40
C ARG A 163 10.74 -1.70 -5.94
#